data_AF-A0A1H9YHV3-F1
#
_entry.id   AF-A0A1H9YHV3-F1
#
_cell.length_a   1.000
_cell.length_b   1.000
_cell.length_c   1.000
_cell.angle_alpha   90.00
_cell.angle_beta   90.00
_cell.angle_gamma   90.00
#
_symmetry.space_group_name_H-M   'P 1'
#
loop_
_entity.id
_entity.type
_entity.pdbx_description
1 polymer ?
#
loop_
_entity_poly.entity_id
_entity_poly.type
_entity_poly.pdbx_seq_one_letter_code
_entity_poly.pdbx_strand_id
1 'polypeptide(L)'
;MTDTFRAGSHSAFIAALIELREAAGQPSYAQMHRLSRVPGTPKELPASTLHDILTGKRERLPDWELVASFVAVCRRHAANTGLPPGSLGTLEQWQVRWRAARNEPARPRVSGSYDPYTTPPDEAERRTTRTVARLVRLAGDGDPDAACRLAIIDLLTGNLAEARYWIHAAARRGHPDARALAAHPRPVELAAALSFACGEACEQAGPAKLDIARFYYRLAAERGHPAAAERLRVLRAVPFGKPLPAPPRADDD
;
A
#
# COMPACT_ATOMS: atom_id res chain seq x y z
N MET A 1 8.65 11.79 -13.51
CA MET A 1 7.51 11.60 -12.58
C MET A 1 7.45 10.13 -12.22
N THR A 2 8.14 9.80 -11.13
CA THR A 2 8.50 8.45 -10.69
C THR A 2 7.45 7.91 -9.73
N ASP A 3 6.64 6.98 -10.22
CA ASP A 3 5.80 6.11 -9.41
C ASP A 3 6.62 4.86 -9.05
N THR A 4 7.42 4.94 -7.98
CA THR A 4 8.37 3.86 -7.63
C THR A 4 8.52 3.71 -6.12
N PHE A 5 7.46 3.30 -5.41
CA PHE A 5 7.60 2.85 -4.02
C PHE A 5 6.75 1.63 -3.68
N ARG A 6 6.81 0.59 -4.52
CA ARG A 6 6.18 -0.70 -4.18
C ARG A 6 6.90 -1.97 -4.66
N ALA A 7 8.21 -1.92 -4.83
CA ALA A 7 9.00 -3.04 -5.33
C ALA A 7 9.72 -3.75 -4.17
N GLY A 8 9.16 -4.86 -3.69
CA GLY A 8 9.87 -5.78 -2.79
C GLY A 8 11.10 -6.42 -3.47
N SER A 9 11.86 -7.23 -2.75
CA SER A 9 13.05 -7.95 -3.27
C SER A 9 12.76 -8.73 -4.58
N HIS A 10 11.52 -9.21 -4.77
CA HIS A 10 11.06 -9.82 -6.03
C HIS A 10 11.10 -8.85 -7.21
N SER A 11 10.63 -7.63 -7.03
CA SER A 11 10.63 -6.60 -8.07
C SER A 11 12.05 -6.10 -8.35
N ALA A 12 12.91 -6.02 -7.33
CA ALA A 12 14.33 -5.71 -7.53
C ALA A 12 15.04 -6.82 -8.34
N PHE A 13 14.70 -8.09 -8.08
CA PHE A 13 15.23 -9.21 -8.86
C PHE A 13 14.72 -9.21 -10.31
N ILE A 14 13.43 -8.91 -10.53
CA ILE A 14 12.87 -8.77 -11.89
C ILE A 14 13.52 -7.58 -12.61
N ALA A 15 13.73 -6.45 -11.95
CA ALA A 15 14.45 -5.31 -12.50
C ALA A 15 15.87 -5.69 -12.93
N ALA A 16 16.60 -6.46 -12.11
CA ALA A 16 17.91 -6.97 -12.48
C ALA A 16 17.87 -7.90 -13.72
N LEU A 17 16.81 -8.69 -13.90
CA LEU A 17 16.63 -9.49 -15.13
C LEU A 17 16.34 -8.62 -16.36
N ILE A 18 15.62 -7.50 -16.19
CA ILE A 18 15.39 -6.52 -17.26
C ILE A 18 16.72 -5.87 -17.65
N GLU A 19 17.49 -5.38 -16.67
CA GLU A 19 18.82 -4.79 -16.88
C GLU A 19 19.78 -5.78 -17.57
N LEU A 20 19.75 -7.06 -17.19
CA LEU A 20 20.54 -8.11 -17.85
C LEU A 20 20.17 -8.23 -19.33
N ARG A 21 18.88 -8.19 -19.66
CA ARG A 21 18.40 -8.25 -21.04
C ARG A 21 18.84 -7.02 -21.82
N GLU A 22 18.83 -5.84 -21.21
CA GLU A 22 19.31 -4.61 -21.81
C GLU A 22 20.81 -4.66 -22.10
N ALA A 23 21.61 -5.04 -21.10
CA ALA A 23 23.05 -5.20 -21.24
C ALA A 23 23.46 -6.28 -22.24
N ALA A 24 22.60 -7.28 -22.49
CA ALA A 24 22.81 -8.31 -23.49
C ALA A 24 22.45 -7.87 -24.93
N GLY A 25 21.98 -6.64 -25.15
CA GLY A 25 21.59 -6.15 -26.48
C GLY A 25 20.08 -6.29 -26.79
N GLN A 26 19.25 -6.42 -25.75
CA GLN A 26 17.78 -6.48 -25.82
C GLN A 26 17.22 -7.55 -26.79
N PRO A 27 17.60 -8.84 -26.64
CA PRO A 27 17.02 -9.90 -27.47
C PRO A 27 15.49 -9.89 -27.39
N SER A 28 14.81 -10.00 -28.52
CA SER A 28 13.35 -10.13 -28.55
C SER A 28 12.90 -11.45 -27.91
N TYR A 29 11.66 -11.49 -27.39
CA TYR A 29 11.12 -12.71 -26.79
C TYR A 29 11.13 -13.91 -27.75
N ALA A 30 10.91 -13.67 -29.05
CA ALA A 30 10.98 -14.69 -30.09
C ALA A 30 12.42 -15.21 -30.29
N GLN A 31 13.42 -14.32 -30.23
CA GLN A 31 14.83 -14.72 -30.29
C GLN A 31 15.25 -15.50 -29.04
N MET A 32 14.81 -15.07 -27.85
CA MET A 32 15.10 -15.80 -26.60
C MET A 32 14.47 -17.19 -26.60
N HIS A 33 13.22 -17.32 -27.06
CA HIS A 33 12.55 -18.59 -27.22
C HIS A 33 13.34 -19.53 -28.15
N ARG A 34 13.76 -19.04 -29.33
CA ARG A 34 14.59 -19.81 -30.27
C ARG A 34 15.93 -20.25 -29.66
N LEU A 35 16.61 -19.35 -28.95
CA LEU A 35 17.91 -19.64 -28.32
C LEU A 35 17.79 -20.62 -27.14
N SER A 36 16.63 -20.69 -26.50
CA SER A 36 16.34 -21.62 -25.39
C SER A 36 16.06 -23.07 -25.82
N ARG A 37 15.96 -23.34 -27.14
CA ARG A 37 15.74 -24.69 -27.68
C ARG A 37 17.05 -25.43 -27.99
N VAL A 38 18.19 -24.76 -27.84
CA VAL A 38 19.49 -25.36 -28.15
C VAL A 38 19.95 -26.24 -26.98
N PRO A 39 20.55 -27.43 -27.22
CA PRO A 39 21.10 -28.25 -26.14
C PRO A 39 22.05 -27.47 -25.23
N GLY A 40 21.86 -27.61 -23.92
CA GLY A 40 22.62 -26.91 -22.87
C GLY A 40 21.82 -25.88 -22.07
N THR A 41 20.58 -25.56 -22.44
CA THR A 41 19.67 -24.74 -21.63
C THR A 41 18.77 -25.62 -20.74
N PRO A 42 18.70 -25.36 -19.41
CA PRO A 42 17.92 -26.17 -18.49
C PRO A 42 16.42 -26.25 -18.79
N LYS A 43 15.84 -25.20 -19.39
CA LYS A 43 14.40 -25.07 -19.62
C LYS A 43 14.10 -24.21 -20.84
N GLU A 44 13.14 -24.64 -21.64
CA GLU A 44 12.63 -23.82 -22.73
C GLU A 44 11.94 -22.56 -22.18
N LEU A 45 12.11 -21.44 -22.87
CA LEU A 45 11.56 -20.15 -22.47
C LEU A 45 10.42 -19.75 -23.42
N PRO A 46 9.15 -20.02 -23.09
CA PRO A 46 8.03 -19.52 -23.89
C PRO A 46 7.99 -17.99 -23.88
N ALA A 47 7.78 -17.39 -25.04
CA ALA A 47 7.73 -15.93 -25.20
C ALA A 47 6.64 -15.28 -24.31
N SER A 48 5.49 -15.93 -24.15
CA SER A 48 4.39 -15.48 -23.29
C SER A 48 4.79 -15.45 -21.80
N THR A 49 5.44 -16.50 -21.32
CA THR A 49 5.92 -16.60 -19.93
C THR A 49 6.98 -15.54 -19.62
N LEU A 50 7.91 -15.28 -20.55
CA LEU A 50 8.91 -14.23 -20.39
C LEU A 50 8.28 -12.83 -20.35
N HIS A 51 7.30 -12.58 -21.23
CA HIS A 51 6.58 -11.31 -21.24
C HIS A 51 5.81 -11.08 -19.93
N ASP A 52 5.10 -12.08 -19.42
CA ASP A 52 4.35 -11.97 -18.14
C ASP A 52 5.26 -11.71 -16.93
N ILE A 53 6.45 -12.32 -16.91
CA ILE A 53 7.43 -12.14 -15.82
C ILE A 53 8.03 -10.73 -15.89
N LEU A 54 8.48 -10.30 -17.06
CA LEU A 54 9.16 -9.02 -17.23
C LEU A 54 8.19 -7.82 -17.18
N THR A 55 6.90 -8.03 -17.47
CA THR A 55 5.86 -7.00 -17.29
C THR A 55 5.30 -6.93 -15.88
N GLY A 56 5.75 -7.81 -14.97
CA GLY A 56 5.32 -7.82 -13.56
C GLY A 56 3.89 -8.32 -13.35
N LYS A 57 3.25 -8.95 -14.34
CA LYS A 57 1.91 -9.54 -14.20
C LYS A 57 1.88 -10.73 -13.23
N ARG A 58 3.03 -11.32 -12.91
CA ARG A 58 3.15 -12.43 -11.96
C ARG A 58 3.74 -11.95 -10.63
N GLU A 59 3.01 -12.19 -9.55
CA GLU A 59 3.44 -11.86 -8.18
C GLU A 59 4.50 -12.84 -7.61
N ARG A 60 4.67 -14.01 -8.24
CA ARG A 60 5.60 -15.07 -7.78
C ARG A 60 6.94 -15.01 -8.50
N LEU A 61 8.03 -15.24 -7.76
CA LEU A 61 9.36 -15.40 -8.35
C LEU A 61 9.38 -16.57 -9.34
N PRO A 62 10.07 -16.42 -10.49
CA PRO A 62 10.30 -17.52 -11.40
C PRO A 62 11.18 -18.60 -10.76
N ASP A 63 10.98 -19.83 -11.23
CA ASP A 63 11.80 -20.97 -10.86
C ASP A 63 13.26 -20.82 -11.35
N TRP A 64 14.20 -21.42 -10.62
CA TRP A 64 15.63 -21.33 -10.90
C TRP A 64 15.99 -21.81 -12.31
N GLU A 65 15.39 -22.90 -12.78
CA GLU A 65 15.65 -23.43 -14.13
C GLU A 65 15.31 -22.41 -15.24
N LEU A 66 14.25 -21.62 -15.02
CA LEU A 66 13.83 -20.56 -15.94
C LEU A 66 14.84 -19.40 -15.90
N VAL A 67 15.25 -18.98 -14.70
CA VAL A 67 16.27 -17.92 -14.51
C VAL A 67 17.61 -18.33 -15.13
N ALA A 68 18.07 -19.56 -14.88
CA ALA A 68 19.32 -20.07 -15.43
C ALA A 68 19.29 -20.09 -16.97
N SER A 69 18.17 -20.52 -17.55
CA SER A 69 17.98 -20.52 -19.01
C SER A 69 17.95 -19.10 -19.57
N PHE A 70 17.30 -18.16 -18.89
CA PHE A 70 17.27 -16.75 -19.27
C PHE A 70 18.66 -16.13 -19.28
N VAL A 71 19.45 -16.32 -18.22
CA VAL A 71 20.82 -15.82 -18.12
C VAL A 71 21.72 -16.45 -19.19
N ALA A 72 21.61 -17.76 -19.40
CA ALA A 72 22.39 -18.46 -20.44
C ALA A 72 22.07 -17.93 -21.84
N VAL A 73 20.79 -17.70 -22.14
CA VAL A 73 20.35 -17.14 -23.43
C VAL A 73 20.85 -15.71 -23.61
N CYS A 74 20.76 -14.85 -22.60
CA CYS A 74 21.29 -13.48 -22.65
C CYS A 74 22.81 -13.46 -22.88
N ARG A 75 23.56 -14.30 -22.15
CA ARG A 75 25.02 -14.40 -22.33
C ARG A 75 25.39 -14.92 -23.72
N ARG A 76 24.66 -15.90 -24.24
CA ARG A 76 24.86 -16.42 -25.59
C ARG A 76 24.54 -15.38 -26.65
N HIS A 77 23.47 -14.61 -26.46
CA HIS A 77 23.10 -13.54 -27.37
C HIS A 77 24.17 -12.43 -27.38
N ALA A 78 24.67 -12.03 -26.21
CA ALA A 78 25.78 -11.09 -26.09
C ALA A 78 27.04 -11.58 -26.82
N ALA A 79 27.43 -12.85 -26.61
CA ALA A 79 28.56 -13.44 -27.33
C ALA A 79 28.36 -13.44 -28.85
N ASN A 80 27.15 -13.76 -29.33
CA ASN A 80 26.82 -13.75 -30.76
C ASN A 80 26.79 -12.34 -31.36
N THR A 81 26.58 -11.30 -30.55
CA THR A 81 26.51 -9.89 -30.98
C THR A 81 27.80 -9.12 -30.71
N GLY A 82 28.84 -9.79 -30.20
CA GLY A 82 30.14 -9.17 -29.90
C GLY A 82 30.16 -8.35 -28.60
N LEU A 83 29.11 -8.44 -27.77
CA LEU A 83 29.08 -7.81 -26.45
C LEU A 83 29.82 -8.68 -25.43
N PRO A 84 30.63 -8.09 -24.53
CA PRO A 84 31.43 -8.85 -23.58
C PRO A 84 30.55 -9.60 -22.59
N PRO A 85 30.46 -10.95 -22.64
CA PRO A 85 29.57 -11.71 -21.75
C PRO A 85 30.07 -11.71 -20.29
N GLY A 86 31.32 -11.30 -20.04
CA GLY A 86 31.92 -11.21 -18.71
C GLY A 86 31.22 -10.20 -17.79
N SER A 87 30.65 -9.12 -18.34
CA SER A 87 29.97 -8.08 -17.56
C SER A 87 28.55 -8.45 -17.13
N LEU A 88 27.97 -9.51 -17.69
CA LEU A 88 26.59 -9.96 -17.44
C LEU A 88 26.44 -10.83 -16.18
N GLY A 89 27.53 -11.12 -15.48
CA GLY A 89 27.59 -11.97 -14.30
C GLY A 89 27.48 -13.47 -14.60
N THR A 90 28.04 -14.30 -13.72
CA THR A 90 28.06 -15.77 -13.86
C THR A 90 26.76 -16.40 -13.38
N LEU A 91 26.47 -17.64 -13.81
CA LEU A 91 25.30 -18.38 -13.34
C LEU A 91 25.31 -18.53 -11.81
N GLU A 92 26.48 -18.72 -11.19
CA GLU A 92 26.63 -18.80 -9.74
C GLU A 92 26.24 -17.49 -9.04
N GLN A 93 26.67 -16.34 -9.57
CA GLN A 93 26.27 -15.03 -9.05
C GLN A 93 24.75 -14.82 -9.13
N TRP A 94 24.13 -15.24 -10.24
CA TRP A 94 22.67 -15.20 -10.40
C TRP A 94 21.96 -16.20 -9.47
N GLN A 95 22.56 -17.34 -9.17
CA GLN A 95 22.02 -18.30 -8.21
C GLN A 95 22.05 -17.75 -6.79
N VAL A 96 23.14 -17.11 -6.39
CA VAL A 96 23.24 -16.42 -5.10
C VAL A 96 22.17 -15.32 -5.00
N ARG A 97 22.00 -14.50 -6.05
CA ARG A 97 20.95 -13.46 -6.10
C ARG A 97 19.54 -14.05 -6.05
N TRP A 98 19.28 -15.13 -6.77
CA TRP A 98 17.97 -15.81 -6.76
C TRP A 98 17.68 -16.45 -5.41
N ARG A 99 18.66 -17.13 -4.80
CA ARG A 99 18.54 -17.69 -3.45
C ARG A 99 18.34 -16.59 -2.43
N ALA A 100 19.05 -15.47 -2.54
CA ALA A 100 18.83 -14.30 -1.70
C ALA A 100 17.40 -13.78 -1.88
N ALA A 101 16.91 -13.59 -3.10
CA ALA A 101 15.54 -13.12 -3.35
C ALA A 101 14.45 -14.11 -2.87
N ARG A 102 14.72 -15.42 -2.94
CA ARG A 102 13.79 -16.49 -2.52
C ARG A 102 13.81 -16.76 -1.02
N ASN A 103 14.99 -16.74 -0.42
CA ASN A 103 15.23 -17.03 1.00
C ASN A 103 15.28 -15.76 1.85
N GLU A 104 15.20 -14.58 1.25
CA GLU A 104 14.91 -13.37 2.01
C GLU A 104 13.58 -13.65 2.71
N PRO A 105 13.60 -13.82 4.05
CA PRO A 105 12.40 -14.17 4.80
C PRO A 105 11.44 -13.09 4.42
N ALA A 106 10.34 -13.44 3.72
CA ALA A 106 9.44 -12.51 3.06
C ALA A 106 9.39 -11.29 3.96
N ARG A 107 10.18 -10.24 3.61
CA ARG A 107 10.51 -9.20 4.61
C ARG A 107 9.16 -8.89 5.18
N PRO A 108 8.92 -9.09 6.50
CA PRO A 108 7.58 -8.96 7.03
C PRO A 108 7.11 -7.72 6.36
N ARG A 109 6.06 -7.85 5.50
CA ARG A 109 5.58 -6.71 4.74
C ARG A 109 5.65 -5.62 5.77
N VAL A 110 6.19 -4.45 5.48
CA VAL A 110 6.00 -3.36 6.42
C VAL A 110 4.47 -3.04 6.41
N SER A 111 3.55 -3.97 6.74
CA SER A 111 3.05 -4.03 8.11
C SER A 111 4.19 -3.59 9.00
N GLY A 112 4.34 -2.28 9.11
CA GLY A 112 4.97 -1.76 10.29
C GLY A 112 4.40 -2.60 11.41
N SER A 113 5.25 -3.01 12.34
CA SER A 113 4.82 -2.76 13.70
C SER A 113 4.34 -1.31 13.67
N TYR A 114 3.05 -1.14 13.43
CA TYR A 114 2.41 0.14 13.37
C TYR A 114 2.40 0.48 14.83
N ASP A 115 3.49 1.11 15.21
CA ASP A 115 3.57 1.77 16.47
C ASP A 115 2.89 3.11 16.23
N PRO A 116 1.68 3.29 16.78
CA PRO A 116 0.96 4.54 16.68
C PRO A 116 1.75 5.72 17.23
N TYR A 117 2.78 5.47 18.03
CA TYR A 117 3.54 6.49 18.72
C TYR A 117 4.79 6.94 17.97
N THR A 118 5.22 6.21 16.93
CA THR A 118 6.45 6.53 16.15
C THR A 118 6.21 6.72 14.64
N THR A 119 4.98 6.54 14.16
CA THR A 119 4.63 6.80 12.76
C THR A 119 4.75 8.30 12.44
N PRO A 120 5.52 8.70 11.40
CA PRO A 120 5.64 10.08 10.97
C PRO A 120 4.26 10.72 10.65
N PRO A 121 4.04 12.00 11.01
CA PRO A 121 2.78 12.71 10.79
C PRO A 121 2.23 12.61 9.36
N ASP A 122 3.13 12.69 8.39
CA ASP A 122 2.85 12.70 6.96
C ASP A 122 2.38 11.33 6.44
N GLU A 123 2.85 10.22 7.01
CA GLU A 123 2.37 8.88 6.63
C GLU A 123 0.96 8.60 7.17
N ALA A 124 0.65 9.08 8.38
CA ALA A 124 -0.70 9.01 8.94
C ALA A 124 -1.71 9.80 8.09
N GLU A 125 -1.33 11.02 7.67
CA GLU A 125 -2.14 11.86 6.79
C GLU A 125 -2.34 11.25 5.39
N ARG A 126 -1.29 10.63 4.82
CA ARG A 126 -1.42 9.89 3.55
C ARG A 126 -2.39 8.72 3.68
N ARG A 127 -2.43 8.02 4.82
CA ARG A 127 -3.34 6.89 5.05
C ARG A 127 -4.79 7.32 5.25
N THR A 128 -5.04 8.42 5.96
CA THR A 128 -6.39 8.97 6.09
C THR A 128 -6.90 9.45 4.73
N THR A 129 -6.05 10.12 3.94
CA THR A 129 -6.36 10.52 2.55
C THR A 129 -6.73 9.32 1.68
N ARG A 130 -5.95 8.23 1.73
CA ARG A 130 -6.27 6.98 1.02
C ARG A 130 -7.59 6.36 1.49
N THR A 131 -7.89 6.43 2.78
CA THR A 131 -9.15 5.94 3.37
C THR A 131 -10.34 6.74 2.84
N VAL A 132 -10.25 8.08 2.83
CA VAL A 132 -11.29 8.96 2.29
C VAL A 132 -11.49 8.70 0.80
N ALA A 133 -10.42 8.62 0.01
CA ALA A 133 -10.52 8.29 -1.41
C ALA A 133 -11.20 6.94 -1.68
N ARG A 134 -10.93 5.93 -0.82
CA ARG A 134 -11.61 4.65 -0.88
C ARG A 134 -13.11 4.77 -0.56
N LEU A 135 -13.47 5.56 0.45
CA LEU A 135 -14.87 5.83 0.79
C LEU A 135 -15.59 6.52 -0.37
N VAL A 136 -14.97 7.52 -1.01
CA VAL A 136 -15.53 8.21 -2.19
C VAL A 136 -15.86 7.22 -3.30
N ARG A 137 -14.93 6.31 -3.62
CA ARG A 137 -15.18 5.29 -4.65
C ARG A 137 -16.32 4.37 -4.27
N LEU A 138 -16.32 3.81 -3.05
CA LEU A 138 -17.38 2.90 -2.58
C LEU A 138 -18.75 3.59 -2.55
N ALA A 139 -18.81 4.84 -2.11
CA ALA A 139 -20.04 5.63 -2.12
C ALA A 139 -20.53 5.91 -3.55
N GLY A 140 -19.62 6.14 -4.50
CA GLY A 140 -19.92 6.25 -5.93
C GLY A 140 -20.48 4.94 -6.52
N ASP A 141 -19.92 3.79 -6.11
CA ASP A 141 -20.43 2.46 -6.43
C ASP A 141 -21.77 2.15 -5.73
N GLY A 142 -22.14 3.00 -4.76
CA GLY A 142 -23.44 2.97 -4.10
C GLY A 142 -23.48 2.33 -2.72
N ASP A 143 -22.34 2.14 -2.08
CA ASP A 143 -22.28 1.67 -0.70
C ASP A 143 -22.89 2.74 0.25
N PRO A 144 -24.01 2.43 0.93
CA PRO A 144 -24.68 3.38 1.82
C PRO A 144 -23.89 3.69 3.10
N ASP A 145 -23.07 2.76 3.61
CA ASP A 145 -22.21 2.98 4.78
C ASP A 145 -21.05 3.91 4.42
N ALA A 146 -20.43 3.67 3.26
CA ALA A 146 -19.38 4.57 2.76
C ALA A 146 -19.90 5.99 2.52
N ALA A 147 -21.09 6.13 1.93
CA ALA A 147 -21.75 7.41 1.74
C ALA A 147 -22.07 8.10 3.09
N CYS A 148 -22.55 7.36 4.09
CA CYS A 148 -22.82 7.93 5.41
C CYS A 148 -21.52 8.41 6.10
N ARG A 149 -20.42 7.67 5.97
CA ARG A 149 -19.12 8.09 6.54
C ARG A 149 -18.55 9.33 5.86
N LEU A 150 -18.69 9.47 4.54
CA LEU A 150 -18.32 10.72 3.84
C LEU A 150 -19.17 11.90 4.30
N ALA A 151 -20.48 11.70 4.43
CA ALA A 151 -21.37 12.73 4.96
C ALA A 151 -20.92 13.25 6.33
N ILE A 152 -20.53 12.35 7.24
CA ILE A 152 -20.00 12.72 8.56
C ILE A 152 -18.71 13.54 8.41
N ILE A 153 -17.77 13.06 7.61
CA ILE A 153 -16.49 13.76 7.38
C ILE A 153 -16.75 15.17 6.82
N ASP A 154 -17.56 15.28 5.76
CA ASP A 154 -17.85 16.56 5.10
C ASP A 154 -18.61 17.54 6.00
N LEU A 155 -19.51 17.07 6.87
CA LEU A 155 -20.16 17.92 7.88
C LEU A 155 -19.15 18.48 8.90
N LEU A 156 -18.20 17.65 9.33
CA LEU A 156 -17.20 17.99 10.34
C LEU A 156 -15.99 18.75 9.76
N THR A 157 -15.79 18.74 8.45
CA THR A 157 -14.82 19.61 7.77
C THR A 157 -15.43 20.92 7.26
N GLY A 158 -16.76 21.01 7.17
CA GLY A 158 -17.49 22.21 6.74
C GLY A 158 -17.89 22.22 5.26
N ASN A 159 -17.70 21.11 4.54
CA ASN A 159 -18.13 20.91 3.16
C ASN A 159 -19.63 20.60 3.11
N LEU A 160 -20.48 21.60 3.41
CA LEU A 160 -21.91 21.39 3.60
C LEU A 160 -22.65 20.90 2.35
N ALA A 161 -22.18 21.25 1.15
CA ALA A 161 -22.82 20.84 -0.10
C ALA A 161 -22.62 19.34 -0.36
N GLU A 162 -21.38 18.87 -0.25
CA GLU A 162 -20.97 17.48 -0.37
C GLU A 162 -21.61 16.63 0.73
N ALA A 163 -21.61 17.14 1.96
CA ALA A 163 -22.30 16.52 3.08
C ALA A 163 -23.78 16.26 2.77
N ARG A 164 -24.52 17.29 2.32
CA ARG A 164 -25.95 17.14 1.98
C ARG A 164 -26.18 16.13 0.87
N TYR A 165 -25.31 16.11 -0.15
CA TYR A 165 -25.37 15.14 -1.22
C TYR A 165 -25.23 13.70 -0.69
N TRP A 166 -24.21 13.43 0.11
CA TRP A 166 -23.95 12.10 0.65
C TRP A 166 -25.00 11.65 1.68
N ILE A 167 -25.50 12.57 2.52
CA ILE A 167 -26.62 12.31 3.44
C ILE A 167 -27.84 11.85 2.64
N HIS A 168 -28.20 12.58 1.58
CA HIS A 168 -29.33 12.22 0.75
C HIS A 168 -29.12 10.89 0.02
N ALA A 169 -27.92 10.66 -0.52
CA ALA A 169 -27.56 9.42 -1.22
C ALA A 169 -27.69 8.19 -0.29
N ALA A 170 -27.16 8.28 0.93
CA ALA A 170 -27.25 7.20 1.93
C ALA A 170 -28.67 7.02 2.49
N ALA A 171 -29.40 8.10 2.75
CA ALA A 171 -30.76 8.05 3.27
C ALA A 171 -31.75 7.41 2.29
N ARG A 172 -31.62 7.69 0.97
CA ARG A 172 -32.41 7.04 -0.09
C ARG A 172 -32.20 5.52 -0.12
N ARG A 173 -30.99 5.07 0.22
CA ARG A 173 -30.63 3.64 0.30
C ARG A 173 -30.97 3.01 1.65
N GLY A 174 -31.56 3.77 2.57
CA GLY A 174 -32.06 3.25 3.84
C GLY A 174 -31.08 3.29 5.01
N HIS A 175 -29.94 3.98 4.89
CA HIS A 175 -28.99 4.06 6.00
C HIS A 175 -29.61 4.82 7.20
N PRO A 176 -29.67 4.20 8.40
CA PRO A 176 -30.36 4.78 9.56
C PRO A 176 -29.72 6.10 10.01
N ASP A 177 -28.39 6.14 10.12
CA ASP A 177 -27.68 7.34 10.59
C ASP A 177 -27.78 8.49 9.60
N ALA A 178 -27.84 8.21 8.29
CA ALA A 178 -28.02 9.26 7.28
C ALA A 178 -29.43 9.86 7.34
N ARG A 179 -30.45 9.04 7.62
CA ARG A 179 -31.82 9.54 7.86
C ARG A 179 -31.88 10.39 9.13
N ALA A 180 -31.20 9.95 10.19
CA ALA A 180 -31.10 10.71 11.43
C ALA A 180 -30.40 12.07 11.17
N LEU A 181 -29.26 12.07 10.48
CA LEU A 181 -28.54 13.30 10.08
C LEU A 181 -29.40 14.25 9.24
N ALA A 182 -30.21 13.73 8.32
CA ALA A 182 -31.11 14.54 7.49
C ALA A 182 -32.23 15.22 8.30
N ALA A 183 -32.70 14.56 9.37
CA ALA A 183 -33.81 15.04 10.20
C ALA A 183 -33.37 15.80 11.45
N HIS A 184 -32.10 15.73 11.83
CA HIS A 184 -31.62 16.29 13.09
C HIS A 184 -31.52 17.82 13.03
N PRO A 185 -32.05 18.56 14.03
CA PRO A 185 -31.98 20.03 14.05
C PRO A 185 -30.54 20.57 14.20
N ARG A 186 -29.63 19.73 14.71
CA ARG A 186 -28.20 20.04 14.86
C ARG A 186 -27.35 18.93 14.24
N PRO A 187 -27.21 18.90 12.91
CA PRO A 187 -26.56 17.78 12.23
C PRO A 187 -25.06 17.68 12.54
N VAL A 188 -24.40 18.79 12.89
CA VAL A 188 -22.97 18.81 13.26
C VAL A 188 -22.71 18.14 14.60
N GLU A 189 -23.56 18.38 15.62
CA GLU A 189 -23.44 17.74 16.93
C GLU A 189 -23.65 16.21 16.81
N LEU A 190 -24.66 15.79 16.04
CA LEU A 190 -24.92 14.38 15.76
C LEU A 190 -23.77 13.75 14.95
N ALA A 191 -23.24 14.45 13.94
CA ALA A 191 -22.10 13.96 13.17
C ALA A 191 -20.85 13.78 14.05
N ALA A 192 -20.62 14.65 15.04
CA ALA A 192 -19.50 14.51 15.97
C ALA A 192 -19.64 13.23 16.82
N ALA A 193 -20.85 12.92 17.29
CA ALA A 193 -21.13 11.67 18.00
C ALA A 193 -20.96 10.42 17.10
N LEU A 194 -21.45 10.47 15.86
CA LEU A 194 -21.28 9.39 14.89
C LEU A 194 -19.81 9.21 14.47
N SER A 195 -19.05 10.29 14.37
CA SER A 195 -17.61 10.25 14.16
C SER A 195 -16.90 9.57 15.33
N PHE A 196 -17.28 9.87 16.57
CA PHE A 196 -16.74 9.17 17.74
C PHE A 196 -16.99 7.66 17.66
N ALA A 197 -18.22 7.23 17.34
CA ALA A 197 -18.55 5.81 17.16
C ALA A 197 -17.77 5.14 16.02
N CYS A 198 -17.53 5.86 14.90
CA CYS A 198 -16.66 5.38 13.83
C CYS A 198 -15.22 5.17 14.32
N GLY A 199 -14.74 6.05 15.19
CA GLY A 199 -13.44 5.93 15.86
C GLY A 199 -13.34 4.68 16.73
N GLU A 200 -14.36 4.43 17.56
CA GLU A 200 -14.42 3.24 18.43
C GLU A 200 -14.42 1.94 17.61
N ALA A 201 -15.22 1.89 16.54
CA ALA A 201 -15.26 0.73 15.65
C ALA A 201 -13.91 0.48 14.95
N CYS A 202 -13.18 1.55 14.60
CA CYS A 202 -11.84 1.42 14.03
C CYS A 202 -10.84 0.90 15.08
N GLU A 203 -10.93 1.36 16.31
CA GLU A 203 -10.07 0.90 17.40
C GLU A 203 -10.31 -0.58 17.77
N GLN A 204 -11.58 -1.00 17.84
CA GLN A 204 -11.97 -2.40 18.09
C GLN A 204 -11.50 -3.35 16.99
N ALA A 205 -11.44 -2.87 15.75
CA ALA A 205 -10.95 -3.65 14.61
C ALA A 205 -9.42 -3.87 14.61
N GLY A 206 -8.71 -3.33 15.60
CA GLY A 206 -7.33 -3.68 15.91
C GLY A 206 -6.32 -2.57 15.64
N PRO A 207 -5.05 -2.79 16.02
CA PRO A 207 -4.02 -1.76 16.04
C PRO A 207 -3.79 -1.13 14.66
N ALA A 208 -3.91 -1.88 13.57
CA ALA A 208 -3.70 -1.39 12.21
C ALA A 208 -4.66 -0.25 11.78
N LYS A 209 -5.75 -0.01 12.52
CA LYS A 209 -6.73 1.04 12.23
C LYS A 209 -6.70 2.20 13.23
N LEU A 210 -5.74 2.25 14.15
CA LEU A 210 -5.72 3.29 15.18
C LEU A 210 -5.48 4.70 14.61
N ASP A 211 -4.76 4.83 13.49
CA ASP A 211 -4.61 6.12 12.76
C ASP A 211 -5.98 6.64 12.30
N ILE A 212 -6.80 5.73 11.76
CA ILE A 212 -8.15 6.03 11.28
C ILE A 212 -9.06 6.34 12.48
N ALA A 213 -8.91 5.62 13.60
CA ALA A 213 -9.63 5.92 14.83
C ALA A 213 -9.30 7.33 15.35
N ARG A 214 -8.01 7.69 15.41
CA ARG A 214 -7.54 9.02 15.81
C ARG A 214 -8.05 10.11 14.87
N PHE A 215 -8.12 9.85 13.57
CA PHE A 215 -8.71 10.79 12.60
C PHE A 215 -10.17 11.11 12.94
N TYR A 216 -10.99 10.09 13.19
CA TYR A 216 -12.39 10.29 13.56
C TYR A 216 -12.55 10.95 14.94
N TYR A 217 -11.72 10.58 15.92
CA TYR A 217 -11.74 11.25 17.22
C TYR A 217 -11.34 12.72 17.11
N ARG A 218 -10.40 13.07 16.23
CA ARG A 218 -10.01 14.47 15.97
C ARG A 218 -11.16 15.29 15.41
N LEU A 219 -11.81 14.80 14.36
CA LEU A 219 -12.98 15.47 13.76
C LEU A 219 -14.08 15.72 14.81
N ALA A 220 -14.34 14.75 15.68
CA ALA A 220 -15.32 14.89 16.75
C ALA A 220 -14.86 15.90 17.83
N ALA A 221 -13.60 15.84 18.25
CA ALA A 221 -13.04 16.71 19.29
C ALA A 221 -12.98 18.18 18.85
N GLU A 222 -12.61 18.46 17.58
CA GLU A 222 -12.59 19.80 17.00
C GLU A 222 -13.98 20.46 16.96
N ARG A 223 -15.05 19.65 16.97
CA ARG A 223 -16.44 20.11 17.06
C ARG A 223 -17.02 20.02 18.48
N GLY A 224 -16.17 19.83 19.50
CA GLY A 224 -16.53 19.91 20.91
C GLY A 224 -16.98 18.61 21.58
N HIS A 225 -16.76 17.44 20.96
CA HIS A 225 -17.16 16.16 21.57
C HIS A 225 -16.20 15.78 22.72
N PRO A 226 -16.66 15.79 24.00
CA PRO A 226 -15.76 15.69 25.16
C PRO A 226 -15.08 14.32 25.27
N ALA A 227 -15.81 13.23 25.03
CA ALA A 227 -15.25 11.88 25.07
C ALA A 227 -14.21 11.64 23.96
N ALA A 228 -14.33 12.34 22.83
CA ALA A 228 -13.37 12.22 21.73
C ALA A 228 -12.05 12.93 22.08
N ALA A 229 -12.14 14.11 22.70
CA ALA A 229 -10.98 14.83 23.21
C ALA A 229 -10.23 14.01 24.27
N GLU A 230 -10.96 13.37 25.18
CA GLU A 230 -10.35 12.48 26.19
C GLU A 230 -9.71 11.25 25.55
N ARG A 231 -10.38 10.63 24.58
CA ARG A 231 -9.84 9.46 23.88
C ARG A 231 -8.55 9.77 23.12
N LEU A 232 -8.45 10.95 22.50
CA LEU A 232 -7.20 11.42 21.86
C LEU A 232 -6.06 11.56 22.85
N ARG A 233 -6.32 12.09 24.06
CA ARG A 233 -5.30 12.19 25.12
C ARG A 233 -4.80 10.81 25.53
N VAL A 234 -5.70 9.86 25.76
CA VAL A 234 -5.36 8.48 26.11
C VAL A 234 -4.52 7.81 25.02
N LEU A 235 -4.86 8.05 23.75
CA LEU A 235 -4.11 7.53 22.61
C LEU A 235 -2.78 8.28 22.36
N ARG A 236 -2.37 9.19 23.25
CA ARG A 236 -1.23 10.12 23.11
C ARG A 236 -1.16 10.78 21.72
N ALA A 237 -2.32 11.00 21.11
CA ALA A 237 -2.42 11.69 19.84
C ALA A 237 -2.32 13.19 20.15
N VAL A 238 -1.08 13.68 20.26
CA VAL A 238 -0.83 15.12 20.35
C VAL A 238 -1.42 15.75 19.07
N PRO A 239 -2.15 16.88 19.15
CA PRO A 239 -2.40 17.68 17.95
C PRO A 239 -1.03 17.95 17.33
N PHE A 240 -0.84 17.54 16.07
CA PHE A 240 0.47 17.59 15.41
C PHE A 240 1.15 18.95 15.66
N GLY A 241 2.33 18.96 16.29
CA GLY A 241 3.05 20.20 16.53
C GLY A 241 4.23 20.18 17.49
N LYS A 242 4.23 19.38 18.57
CA LYS A 242 5.42 19.22 19.43
C LYS A 242 5.49 17.81 20.03
N PRO A 243 6.61 17.07 19.87
CA PRO A 243 6.86 15.88 20.67
C PRO A 243 6.97 16.31 22.14
N LEU A 244 6.18 15.70 23.01
CA LEU A 244 6.46 15.74 24.45
C LEU A 244 7.80 15.01 24.68
N PRO A 245 8.66 15.51 25.58
CA PRO A 245 9.91 14.84 25.92
C PRO A 245 9.61 13.42 26.42
N ALA A 246 10.47 12.47 26.03
CA ALA A 246 10.37 11.09 26.46
C ALA A 246 10.37 11.03 28.00
N PRO A 247 9.62 10.10 28.62
CA PRO A 247 9.69 9.91 30.06
C PRO A 247 11.14 9.59 30.46
N PRO A 248 11.62 10.11 31.60
CA PRO A 248 12.94 9.74 32.12
C PRO A 248 12.95 8.22 32.30
N ARG A 249 14.02 7.58 31.81
CA ARG A 249 14.27 6.17 32.11
C ARG A 249 14.42 6.08 33.62
N ALA A 250 13.53 5.33 34.25
CA ALA A 250 13.67 4.93 35.64
C ALA A 250 14.70 3.80 35.67
N ASP A 251 15.97 4.17 35.55
CA ASP A 251 17.14 3.34 35.84
C ASP A 251 18.31 4.31 36.02
N ASP A 252 18.46 4.80 37.26
CA ASP A 252 19.71 5.24 37.89
C ASP A 252 19.37 5.67 39.33
N ASP A 253 19.17 4.68 40.20
CA ASP A 253 19.37 4.76 41.67
C ASP A 253 20.16 3.50 42.09
#